data_AF-A0AAW7BMY0-F1
#
_entry.id   AF-A0AAW7BMY0-F1
#
_cell.length_a   1.000
_cell.length_b   1.000
_cell.length_c   1.000
_cell.angle_alpha   90.00
_cell.angle_beta   90.00
_cell.angle_gamma   90.00
#
_symmetry.space_group_name_H-M   'P 1'
#
loop_
_entity.id
_entity.type
_entity.pdbx_description
1 polymer ?
#
loop_
_entity_poly.entity_id
_entity_poly.type
_entity_poly.pdbx_seq_one_letter_code
_entity_poly.pdbx_strand_id
1 'polypeptide(L)' 'DIATFPWIRNLVGFYEAGDLVGVDSFHNVKRVLEKVLARPAVQRGLNIPKRD' A
#
# COMPACT_ATOMS: atom_id res chain seq x y z
N ASP A 1 -7.34 8.06 3.66
CA ASP A 1 -6.04 7.52 3.19
C ASP A 1 -5.26 6.73 4.24
N ILE A 2 -4.90 7.33 5.38
CA ILE A 2 -4.00 6.71 6.38
C ILE A 2 -4.51 5.36 6.90
N ALA A 3 -5.80 5.22 7.17
CA ALA A 3 -6.37 3.97 7.68
C ALA A 3 -6.52 2.86 6.62
N THR A 4 -6.64 3.23 5.34
CA THR A 4 -7.08 2.31 4.27
C THR A 4 -5.93 1.82 3.40
N PHE A 5 -5.04 2.73 2.96
CA PHE A 5 -3.99 2.36 2.02
C PHE A 5 -2.89 1.43 2.58
N PRO A 6 -2.59 1.39 3.89
CA PRO A 6 -1.73 0.33 4.43
C PRO A 6 -2.30 -1.08 4.21
N TRP A 7 -3.62 -1.25 4.33
CA TRP A 7 -4.27 -2.53 4.05
C TRP A 7 -4.22 -2.91 2.57
N ILE A 8 -4.42 -1.93 1.67
CA ILE A 8 -4.30 -2.17 0.23
C ILE A 8 -2.85 -2.55 -0.13
N ARG A 9 -1.85 -1.84 0.41
CA ARG A 9 -0.42 -2.18 0.26
C ARG A 9 -0.14 -3.61 0.72
N ASN A 10 -0.70 -4.01 1.87
CA ASN A 10 -0.52 -5.35 2.41
C ASN A 10 -1.14 -6.43 1.51
N LEU A 11 -2.35 -6.18 1.00
CA LEU A 11 -3.08 -7.08 0.12
C LEU A 11 -2.30 -7.40 -1.16
N VAL A 12 -1.78 -6.37 -1.85
CA VAL A 12 -1.09 -6.58 -3.14
C VAL A 12 0.37 -6.98 -3.00
N GLY A 13 0.99 -6.69 -1.84
CA GLY A 13 2.40 -6.98 -1.57
C GLY A 13 2.57 -8.25 -0.73
N PHE A 14 2.37 -8.13 0.58
CA PHE A 14 2.64 -9.21 1.52
C PHE A 14 1.72 -10.43 1.35
N TYR A 15 0.45 -10.22 1.02
CA TYR A 15 -0.47 -11.32 0.71
C TYR A 15 -0.36 -11.82 -0.73
N GLU A 16 0.42 -11.15 -1.59
CA GLU A 16 0.62 -11.51 -3.00
C GLU A 16 -0.70 -11.68 -3.78
N ALA A 17 -1.78 -11.03 -3.35
CA ALA A 17 -3.12 -11.24 -3.89
C ALA A 17 -3.50 -10.27 -5.02
N GLY A 18 -2.52 -9.55 -5.59
CA GLY A 18 -2.75 -8.51 -6.60
C GLY A 18 -3.45 -9.04 -7.85
N ASP A 19 -2.98 -10.16 -8.37
CA ASP A 19 -3.54 -10.80 -9.57
C ASP A 19 -4.93 -11.39 -9.27
N LEU A 20 -5.10 -12.01 -8.10
CA LEU A 20 -6.36 -12.61 -7.67
C LEU A 20 -7.51 -11.59 -7.63
N VAL A 21 -7.22 -10.38 -7.14
CA VAL A 21 -8.23 -9.30 -7.05
C VAL A 21 -8.25 -8.42 -8.31
N GLY A 22 -7.42 -8.70 -9.31
CA GLY A 22 -7.33 -7.93 -10.55
C GLY A 22 -7.03 -6.45 -10.31
N VAL A 23 -6.06 -6.15 -9.42
CA VAL A 23 -5.84 -4.78 -8.91
C VAL A 23 -5.53 -3.75 -10.01
N ASP A 24 -4.99 -4.20 -11.14
CA ASP A 24 -4.68 -3.37 -12.30
C ASP A 24 -5.91 -2.71 -12.94
N SER A 25 -7.10 -3.29 -12.77
CA SER A 25 -8.36 -2.69 -13.24
C SER A 25 -8.77 -1.44 -12.45
N PHE A 26 -8.27 -1.28 -11.22
CA PHE A 26 -8.62 -0.17 -10.32
C PHE A 26 -7.64 1.00 -10.42
N HIS A 27 -7.59 1.62 -11.60
CA HIS A 27 -6.66 2.72 -11.95
C HIS A 27 -6.59 3.85 -10.91
N ASN A 28 -7.73 4.30 -10.36
CA ASN A 28 -7.76 5.35 -9.35
C ASN A 28 -7.17 4.91 -8.01
N VAL A 29 -7.39 3.65 -7.62
CA VAL A 29 -6.83 3.09 -6.39
C VAL A 29 -5.32 2.98 -6.50
N LYS A 30 -4.80 2.46 -7.62
CA LYS A 30 -3.35 2.41 -7.89
C LYS A 30 -2.72 3.80 -7.86
N ARG A 31 -3.31 4.77 -8.56
CA ARG A 31 -2.83 6.16 -8.59
C ARG A 31 -2.73 6.77 -7.19
N VAL A 32 -3.70 6.52 -6.32
CA VAL A 32 -3.67 7.08 -4.95
C VAL A 32 -2.69 6.29 -4.07
N LEU A 33 -2.63 4.95 -4.22
CA LEU A 33 -1.67 4.12 -3.51
C LEU A 33 -0.23 4.58 -3.77
N GLU A 34 0.14 4.82 -5.04
CA GLU A 34 1.44 5.36 -5.42
C GLU A 34 1.75 6.70 -4.74
N LYS A 35 0.79 7.64 -4.77
CA LYS A 35 0.93 8.95 -4.11
C LYS A 35 1.08 8.83 -2.59
N VAL A 36 0.36 7.90 -1.96
CA VAL A 36 0.46 7.66 -0.51
C VAL A 36 1.83 7.08 -0.16
N LEU A 37 2.30 6.08 -0.93
CA LEU A 37 3.58 5.43 -0.71
C LEU A 37 4.77 6.38 -0.97
N ALA A 38 4.63 7.36 -1.85
CA ALA A 38 5.66 8.38 -2.08
C ALA A 38 5.89 9.34 -0.89
N ARG A 39 4.98 9.38 0.11
CA ARG A 39 5.10 10.33 1.24
C ARG A 39 6.22 9.90 2.19
N PRO A 40 7.18 10.78 2.53
CA PRO A 40 8.26 10.45 3.48
C PRO A 40 7.75 10.00 4.86
N ALA A 41 6.65 10.60 5.34
CA ALA A 41 6.04 10.21 6.61
C ALA A 41 5.44 8.79 6.59
N VAL A 42 4.90 8.34 5.45
CA VAL A 42 4.37 6.99 5.29
C VAL A 42 5.51 5.98 5.30
N GLN A 43 6.59 6.24 4.57
CA GLN A 43 7.77 5.37 4.56
C GLN A 43 8.42 5.22 5.94
N ARG A 44 8.47 6.32 6.73
CA ARG A 44 8.90 6.24 8.14
C ARG A 44 7.94 5.39 8.97
N GLY A 45 6.65 5.66 8.91
CA GLY A 45 5.64 4.95 9.70
C GLY A 45 5.58 3.45 9.41
N LEU A 46 5.78 3.03 8.16
CA LEU A 46 5.81 1.62 7.76
C LEU A 46 6.99 0.82 8.35
N ASN A 47 8.01 1.50 8.88
CA ASN A 47 9.20 0.90 9.47
C ASN A 47 9.31 1.18 10.98
N ILE A 48 8.20 1.55 11.62
CA ILE A 48 8.12 1.79 13.07
C ILE A 48 7.10 0.80 13.68
N PRO A 49 7.45 0.08 14.77
CA PRO A 49 8.79 0.01 15.35
C PRO A 49 9.79 -0.58 14.36
N LYS A 50 11.10 -0.35 14.60
CA LYS A 50 12.13 -1.01 13.80
C LYS A 50 11.94 -2.53 13.91
N ARG A 51 12.12 -3.22 12.80
CA ARG A 51 12.25 -4.68 12.79
C ARG A 51 13.59 -5.04 13.45
N ASP A 52 13.63 -6.19 14.12
CA ASP A 52 14.85 -6.75 14.73
C ASP A 52 15.94 -7.01 13.68
#